data_AF-A0A9R0SUX7-F1
#
_entry.id   AF-A0A9R0SUX7-F1
#
_cell.length_a   1.000
_cell.length_b   1.000
_cell.length_c   1.000
_cell.angle_alpha   90.00
_cell.angle_beta   90.00
_cell.angle_gamma   90.00
#
_symmetry.space_group_name_H-M   'P 1'
#
loop_
_entity.id
_entity.type
_entity.pdbx_description
1 polymer ?
#
loop_
_entity_poly.entity_id
_entity_poly.type
_entity_poly.pdbx_seq_one_letter_code
_entity_poly.pdbx_strand_id
1 'polypeptide(L)'
;MPPFLLGCDEIARLLLSKGANVDAPSPHGTPLVAAAAHGKFNAMKILLEHHADPNKVSWDFGTPLTTVLYATPDRMNESTCLECVKLLVKAGADVNCTIPETPLAIATNNGLTTCLKYLLEVGANINVPANQVKKSDSDSKAPLKSSGAKAVRGKNYVAASKLCSEGKSSDKDRKARLKSQGAKAVEGKDYAAASKFYTEAIKLDPADAVLYSNRSLCYLKCGEEYDALIDANACISLDPKWHKGYYRKGAALMSLLEYKEASDAFSAGMKLKPNNKEMQEAHRYYNPVHSFYSYSSTLD
;
A
#
# COMPACT_ATOMS: atom_id res chain seq x y z
N MET A 1 -16.77 -22.47 25.13
CA MET A 1 -16.33 -21.13 24.68
C MET A 1 -15.78 -20.37 25.87
N PRO A 2 -14.57 -19.79 25.83
CA PRO A 2 -14.04 -19.05 26.96
C PRO A 2 -14.72 -17.66 27.07
N PRO A 3 -15.05 -17.16 28.28
CA PRO A 3 -15.83 -15.93 28.51
C PRO A 3 -15.16 -14.60 28.14
N PHE A 4 -13.86 -14.60 27.78
CA PHE A 4 -13.08 -13.37 27.63
C PHE A 4 -13.35 -12.58 26.34
N LEU A 5 -14.00 -13.16 25.33
CA LEU A 5 -14.19 -12.49 24.04
C LEU A 5 -15.33 -11.46 24.03
N LEU A 6 -16.34 -11.59 24.91
CA LEU A 6 -17.46 -10.64 24.98
C LEU A 6 -17.05 -9.25 25.53
N GLY A 7 -16.03 -9.20 26.39
CA GLY A 7 -15.63 -7.94 27.03
C GLY A 7 -14.97 -6.94 26.07
N CYS A 8 -14.21 -7.41 25.07
CA CYS A 8 -13.49 -6.53 24.17
C CYS A 8 -14.42 -5.76 23.22
N ASP A 9 -15.52 -6.37 22.80
CA ASP A 9 -16.51 -5.76 21.90
C ASP A 9 -17.26 -4.62 22.62
N GLU A 10 -17.64 -4.83 23.88
CA GLU A 10 -18.28 -3.80 24.71
C GLU A 10 -17.33 -2.65 25.04
N ILE A 11 -16.06 -2.96 25.35
CA ILE A 11 -15.03 -1.94 25.57
C ILE A 11 -14.81 -1.11 24.30
N ALA A 12 -14.74 -1.74 23.12
CA ALA A 12 -14.59 -1.03 21.85
C ALA A 12 -15.76 -0.08 21.59
N ARG A 13 -17.01 -0.55 21.78
CA ARG A 13 -18.21 0.31 21.65
C ARG A 13 -18.19 1.47 22.64
N LEU A 14 -17.82 1.21 23.89
CA LEU A 14 -17.75 2.23 24.93
C LEU A 14 -16.71 3.31 24.56
N LEU A 15 -15.51 2.93 24.16
CA LEU A 15 -14.45 3.87 23.78
C LEU A 15 -14.86 4.73 22.58
N LEU A 16 -15.45 4.12 21.54
CA LEU A 16 -15.94 4.84 20.37
C LEU A 16 -17.08 5.81 20.72
N SER A 17 -18.00 5.41 21.61
CA SER A 17 -19.07 6.29 22.10
C SER A 17 -18.57 7.50 22.88
N LYS A 18 -17.33 7.44 23.42
CA LYS A 18 -16.66 8.54 24.11
C LYS A 18 -15.80 9.40 23.18
N GLY A 19 -15.85 9.16 21.87
CA GLY A 19 -15.14 9.97 20.87
C GLY A 19 -13.71 9.52 20.62
N ALA A 20 -13.35 8.27 20.94
CA ALA A 20 -12.08 7.71 20.49
C ALA A 20 -11.99 7.77 18.95
N ASN A 21 -10.84 8.20 18.43
CA ASN A 21 -10.60 8.21 16.99
C ASN A 21 -10.61 6.77 16.45
N VAL A 22 -11.59 6.46 15.60
CA VAL A 22 -11.79 5.11 15.03
C VAL A 22 -10.61 4.68 14.14
N ASP A 23 -9.92 5.65 13.52
CA ASP A 23 -8.74 5.44 12.66
C ASP A 23 -7.46 5.95 13.33
N ALA A 24 -7.39 5.88 14.67
CA ALA A 24 -6.19 6.26 15.40
C ALA A 24 -4.96 5.51 14.85
N PRO A 25 -3.91 6.23 14.42
CA PRO A 25 -2.71 5.58 13.92
C PRO A 25 -1.98 4.88 15.07
N SER A 26 -1.49 3.68 14.81
CA SER A 26 -0.60 2.94 15.70
C SER A 26 0.55 2.34 14.90
N PRO A 27 1.64 1.89 15.56
CA PRO A 27 2.68 1.14 14.88
C PRO A 27 2.11 0.00 14.06
N HIS A 28 1.06 -0.71 14.52
CA HIS A 28 0.45 -1.86 13.83
C HIS A 28 -0.65 -1.51 12.81
N GLY A 29 -0.85 -0.23 12.46
CA GLY A 29 -1.96 0.25 11.63
C GLY A 29 -3.17 0.74 12.44
N THR A 30 -4.31 0.93 11.77
CA THR A 30 -5.55 1.34 12.46
C THR A 30 -6.12 0.22 13.33
N PRO A 31 -7.03 0.52 14.27
CA PRO A 31 -7.78 -0.50 14.99
C PRO A 31 -8.43 -1.56 14.08
N LEU A 32 -8.87 -1.14 12.88
CA LEU A 32 -9.47 -2.05 11.89
C LEU A 32 -8.43 -3.02 11.30
N VAL A 33 -7.21 -2.54 11.00
CA VAL A 33 -6.10 -3.40 10.57
C VAL A 33 -5.73 -4.40 11.66
N ALA A 34 -5.64 -3.97 12.92
CA ALA A 34 -5.34 -4.86 14.04
C ALA A 34 -6.42 -5.94 14.22
N ALA A 35 -7.70 -5.57 14.13
CA ALA A 35 -8.80 -6.52 14.19
C ALA A 35 -8.78 -7.51 13.01
N ALA A 36 -8.48 -7.02 11.80
CA ALA A 36 -8.32 -7.82 10.59
C ALA A 36 -7.18 -8.84 10.71
N ALA A 37 -6.01 -8.45 11.20
CA ALA A 37 -4.84 -9.34 11.36
C ALA A 37 -5.09 -10.54 12.29
N HIS A 38 -6.08 -10.44 13.17
CA HIS A 38 -6.44 -11.47 14.15
C HIS A 38 -7.81 -12.10 13.89
N GLY A 39 -8.44 -11.84 12.74
CA GLY A 39 -9.74 -12.40 12.37
C GLY A 39 -10.85 -12.05 13.35
N LYS A 40 -10.77 -10.89 14.02
CA LYS A 40 -11.73 -10.43 15.03
C LYS A 40 -12.97 -9.85 14.35
N PHE A 41 -13.78 -10.73 13.74
CA PHE A 41 -14.94 -10.35 12.92
C PHE A 41 -15.88 -9.34 13.61
N ASN A 42 -16.24 -9.56 14.88
CA ASN A 42 -17.13 -8.66 15.61
C ASN A 42 -16.50 -7.27 15.82
N ALA A 43 -15.22 -7.21 16.20
CA ALA A 43 -14.50 -5.95 16.35
C ALA A 43 -14.41 -5.19 15.03
N MET A 44 -14.11 -5.88 13.91
CA MET A 44 -14.15 -5.27 12.57
C MET A 44 -15.53 -4.70 12.26
N LYS A 45 -16.60 -5.45 12.53
CA LYS A 45 -17.97 -5.00 12.31
C LYS A 45 -18.29 -3.73 13.10
N ILE A 46 -17.91 -3.69 14.38
CA ILE A 46 -18.09 -2.52 15.25
C ILE A 46 -17.34 -1.30 14.69
N LEU A 47 -16.08 -1.47 14.33
CA LEU A 47 -15.26 -0.38 13.79
C LEU A 47 -15.85 0.18 12.49
N LEU A 48 -16.29 -0.69 11.59
CA LEU A 48 -16.94 -0.28 10.34
C LEU A 48 -18.31 0.38 10.57
N GLU A 49 -19.10 -0.08 11.56
CA GLU A 49 -20.33 0.58 12.01
C GLU A 49 -20.07 2.02 12.51
N HIS A 50 -18.87 2.27 13.05
CA HIS A 50 -18.40 3.58 13.49
C HIS A 50 -17.54 4.32 12.45
N HIS A 51 -17.69 3.98 11.17
CA HIS A 51 -17.05 4.66 10.03
C HIS A 51 -15.52 4.56 9.94
N ALA A 52 -14.91 3.49 10.46
CA ALA A 52 -13.52 3.17 10.17
C ALA A 52 -13.29 3.09 8.65
N ASP A 53 -12.22 3.70 8.14
CA ASP A 53 -11.89 3.63 6.72
C ASP A 53 -11.36 2.22 6.35
N PRO A 54 -12.10 1.44 5.52
CA PRO A 54 -11.70 0.09 5.14
C PRO A 54 -10.49 0.05 4.20
N ASN A 55 -10.00 1.21 3.74
CA ASN A 55 -8.87 1.34 2.83
C ASN A 55 -7.64 1.99 3.47
N LYS A 56 -7.69 2.34 4.76
CA LYS A 56 -6.54 2.93 5.45
C LYS A 56 -5.40 1.92 5.52
N VAL A 57 -4.25 2.30 4.96
CA VAL A 57 -3.11 1.40 4.78
C VAL A 57 -2.27 1.33 6.06
N SER A 58 -1.73 0.14 6.33
CA SER A 58 -0.73 -0.13 7.35
C SER A 58 0.62 -0.50 6.74
N TRP A 59 1.68 -0.18 7.49
CA TRP A 59 3.09 -0.47 7.22
C TRP A 59 3.41 -1.94 6.85
N ASP A 60 2.85 -2.92 7.57
CA ASP A 60 3.22 -4.35 7.46
C ASP A 60 2.39 -5.12 6.44
N PHE A 61 1.08 -4.86 6.38
CA PHE A 61 0.14 -5.77 5.72
C PHE A 61 -0.74 -5.10 4.65
N GLY A 62 -0.51 -3.81 4.38
CA GLY A 62 -1.30 -3.03 3.44
C GLY A 62 -2.66 -2.62 4.02
N THR A 63 -3.72 -2.76 3.23
CA THR A 63 -5.12 -2.49 3.64
C THR A 63 -5.66 -3.55 4.61
N PRO A 64 -6.76 -3.29 5.33
CA PRO A 64 -7.49 -4.32 6.07
C PRO A 64 -7.79 -5.57 5.23
N LEU A 65 -8.13 -5.41 3.93
CA LEU A 65 -8.44 -6.52 3.04
C LEU A 65 -7.21 -7.41 2.77
N THR A 66 -6.08 -6.81 2.41
CA THR A 66 -4.83 -7.55 2.19
C THR A 66 -4.30 -8.16 3.49
N THR A 67 -4.53 -7.50 4.62
CA THR A 67 -4.15 -7.99 5.95
C THR A 67 -4.84 -9.30 6.31
N VAL A 68 -6.15 -9.41 6.08
CA VAL A 68 -6.91 -10.65 6.32
C VAL A 68 -6.33 -11.80 5.49
N LEU A 69 -5.99 -11.54 4.22
CA LEU A 69 -5.46 -12.54 3.30
C LEU A 69 -4.05 -13.00 3.70
N TYR A 70 -3.15 -12.08 4.09
CA TYR A 70 -1.81 -12.42 4.56
C TYR A 70 -1.81 -13.18 5.89
N ALA A 71 -2.69 -12.81 6.82
CA ALA A 71 -2.79 -13.47 8.12
C ALA A 71 -3.35 -14.90 8.02
N THR A 72 -3.82 -15.32 6.85
CA THR A 72 -4.35 -16.67 6.59
C THR A 72 -3.31 -17.49 5.82
N PRO A 73 -3.00 -18.74 6.25
CA PRO A 73 -3.69 -19.53 7.27
C PRO A 73 -3.14 -19.40 8.71
N ASP A 74 -2.08 -18.62 8.94
CA ASP A 74 -1.33 -18.65 10.19
C ASP A 74 -2.13 -18.23 11.44
N ARG A 75 -3.03 -17.25 11.30
CA ARG A 75 -3.78 -16.62 12.41
C ARG A 75 -5.27 -16.89 12.36
N MET A 76 -5.80 -17.30 11.21
CA MET A 76 -7.20 -17.65 11.03
C MET A 76 -7.37 -18.67 9.91
N ASN A 77 -8.47 -19.42 9.94
CA ASN A 77 -8.82 -20.35 8.88
C ASN A 77 -9.49 -19.65 7.69
N GLU A 78 -9.57 -20.35 6.56
CA GLU A 78 -10.12 -19.80 5.31
C GLU A 78 -11.60 -19.39 5.42
N SER A 79 -12.41 -20.07 6.26
CA SER A 79 -13.81 -19.68 6.48
C SER A 79 -13.95 -18.33 7.18
N THR A 80 -13.18 -18.08 8.24
CA THR A 80 -13.15 -16.78 8.92
C THR A 80 -12.57 -15.70 8.02
N CYS A 81 -11.52 -16.02 7.27
CA CYS A 81 -10.94 -15.15 6.25
C CYS A 81 -12.01 -14.69 5.24
N LEU A 82 -12.80 -15.62 4.69
CA LEU A 82 -13.86 -15.30 3.73
C LEU A 82 -14.96 -14.40 4.34
N GLU A 83 -15.35 -14.62 5.60
CA GLU A 83 -16.31 -13.77 6.30
C GLU A 83 -15.78 -12.35 6.49
N CYS A 84 -14.52 -12.21 6.91
CA CYS A 84 -13.85 -10.92 7.05
C CYS A 84 -13.70 -10.19 5.70
N VAL A 85 -13.31 -10.90 4.63
CA VAL A 85 -13.22 -10.35 3.26
C VAL A 85 -14.58 -9.82 2.80
N LYS A 86 -15.65 -10.61 2.94
CA LYS A 86 -17.02 -10.20 2.60
C LYS A 86 -17.46 -8.95 3.36
N LEU A 87 -17.14 -8.88 4.65
CA LEU A 87 -17.46 -7.72 5.48
C LEU A 87 -16.75 -6.45 4.99
N LEU A 88 -15.45 -6.54 4.69
CA LEU A 88 -14.64 -5.42 4.20
C LEU A 88 -15.09 -4.95 2.81
N VAL A 89 -15.35 -5.87 1.89
CA VAL A 89 -15.87 -5.54 0.55
C VAL A 89 -17.21 -4.83 0.65
N LYS A 90 -18.12 -5.31 1.52
CA LYS A 90 -19.40 -4.64 1.79
C LYS A 90 -19.22 -3.22 2.35
N ALA A 91 -18.16 -2.98 3.11
CA ALA A 91 -17.84 -1.67 3.65
C ALA A 91 -17.15 -0.73 2.64
N GLY A 92 -16.81 -1.21 1.44
CA GLY A 92 -16.15 -0.41 0.40
C GLY A 92 -14.63 -0.56 0.33
N ALA A 93 -14.08 -1.68 0.81
CA ALA A 93 -12.67 -2.01 0.59
C ALA A 93 -12.36 -2.16 -0.92
N ASP A 94 -11.24 -1.57 -1.35
CA ASP A 94 -10.74 -1.66 -2.72
C ASP A 94 -10.17 -3.06 -3.00
N VAL A 95 -10.91 -3.85 -3.77
CA VAL A 95 -10.55 -5.21 -4.19
C VAL A 95 -9.38 -5.26 -5.17
N ASN A 96 -9.00 -4.11 -5.73
CA ASN A 96 -7.93 -3.95 -6.71
C ASN A 96 -6.74 -3.15 -6.17
N CYS A 97 -6.65 -2.98 -4.85
CA CYS A 97 -5.55 -2.26 -4.23
C CYS A 97 -4.21 -2.91 -4.58
N THR A 98 -3.15 -2.11 -4.72
CA THR A 98 -1.83 -2.56 -5.21
C THR A 98 -0.74 -2.51 -4.14
N ILE A 99 -1.11 -2.38 -2.86
CA ILE A 99 -0.18 -2.11 -1.77
C ILE A 99 -0.30 -3.20 -0.69
N PRO A 100 0.77 -3.99 -0.41
CA PRO A 100 2.00 -4.12 -1.20
C PRO A 100 1.82 -4.93 -2.50
N GLU A 101 0.77 -5.75 -2.57
CA GLU A 101 0.37 -6.59 -3.70
C GLU A 101 -1.16 -6.62 -3.80
N THR A 102 -1.70 -7.18 -4.89
CA THR A 102 -3.15 -7.26 -5.06
C THR A 102 -3.78 -8.31 -4.16
N PRO A 103 -5.01 -8.08 -3.64
CA PRO A 103 -5.75 -9.09 -2.91
C PRO A 103 -5.83 -10.43 -3.67
N LEU A 104 -5.99 -10.37 -4.99
CA LEU A 104 -6.04 -11.55 -5.84
C LEU A 104 -4.70 -12.31 -5.89
N ALA A 105 -3.57 -11.60 -5.97
CA ALA A 105 -2.23 -12.20 -5.94
C ALA A 105 -1.96 -12.87 -4.58
N ILE A 106 -2.29 -12.21 -3.47
CA ILE A 106 -2.10 -12.75 -2.12
C ILE A 106 -2.94 -14.01 -1.93
N ALA A 107 -4.23 -13.97 -2.30
CA ALA A 107 -5.11 -15.12 -2.22
C ALA A 107 -4.60 -16.31 -3.07
N THR A 108 -4.00 -16.03 -4.23
CA THR A 108 -3.39 -17.05 -5.08
C THR A 108 -2.15 -17.65 -4.44
N ASN A 109 -1.24 -16.82 -3.92
CA ASN A 109 0.00 -17.24 -3.27
C ASN A 109 -0.25 -18.09 -2.02
N ASN A 110 -1.29 -17.76 -1.25
CA ASN A 110 -1.66 -18.47 -0.02
C ASN A 110 -2.62 -19.65 -0.27
N GLY A 111 -3.01 -19.93 -1.52
CA GLY A 111 -3.90 -21.04 -1.86
C GLY A 111 -5.35 -20.88 -1.39
N LEU A 112 -5.80 -19.66 -1.11
CA LEU A 112 -7.12 -19.34 -0.56
C LEU A 112 -8.20 -19.40 -1.64
N THR A 113 -8.56 -20.62 -2.04
CA THR A 113 -9.42 -20.89 -3.21
C THR A 113 -10.81 -20.26 -3.09
N THR A 114 -11.41 -20.25 -1.90
CA THR A 114 -12.74 -19.66 -1.67
C THR A 114 -12.70 -18.14 -1.69
N CYS A 115 -11.67 -17.53 -1.08
CA CYS A 115 -11.46 -16.09 -1.12
C CYS A 115 -11.14 -15.61 -2.54
N LEU A 116 -10.32 -16.37 -3.28
CA LEU A 116 -10.00 -16.09 -4.68
C LEU A 116 -11.25 -16.08 -5.56
N LYS A 117 -12.11 -17.10 -5.46
CA LYS A 117 -13.38 -17.15 -6.20
C LYS A 117 -14.25 -15.95 -5.88
N TYR A 118 -14.42 -15.63 -4.60
CA TYR A 118 -15.21 -14.48 -4.18
C TYR A 118 -14.64 -13.15 -4.68
N LEU A 119 -13.33 -12.94 -4.61
CA LEU A 119 -12.66 -11.74 -5.14
C LEU A 119 -12.92 -11.55 -6.64
N LEU A 120 -12.89 -12.64 -7.42
CA LEU A 120 -13.25 -12.60 -8.84
C LEU A 120 -14.72 -12.25 -9.08
N GLU A 121 -15.63 -12.81 -8.26
CA GLU A 121 -17.07 -12.50 -8.33
C GLU A 121 -17.36 -11.01 -8.09
N VAL A 122 -16.61 -10.37 -7.20
CA VAL A 122 -16.77 -8.93 -6.87
C VAL A 122 -15.92 -7.99 -7.75
N GLY A 123 -15.28 -8.51 -8.81
CA GLY A 123 -14.61 -7.69 -9.83
C GLY A 123 -13.11 -7.43 -9.59
N ALA A 124 -12.40 -8.33 -8.91
CA ALA A 124 -10.94 -8.28 -8.86
C ALA A 124 -10.32 -8.52 -10.25
N ASN A 125 -9.41 -7.63 -10.65
CA ASN A 125 -8.78 -7.63 -11.96
C ASN A 125 -7.63 -8.64 -12.02
N ILE A 126 -7.76 -9.64 -12.91
CA ILE A 126 -6.74 -10.68 -13.15
C ILE A 126 -5.43 -10.11 -13.71
N ASN A 127 -5.50 -8.99 -14.44
CA ASN A 127 -4.37 -8.42 -15.19
C ASN A 127 -3.62 -7.29 -14.45
N VAL A 128 -3.86 -7.09 -13.15
CA VAL A 128 -3.05 -6.13 -12.39
C VAL A 128 -1.67 -6.75 -12.19
N PRO A 129 -0.57 -6.09 -12.61
CA PRO A 129 0.76 -6.68 -12.53
C PRO A 129 1.08 -7.00 -11.07
N ALA A 130 1.05 -8.30 -10.73
CA ALA A 130 1.63 -8.80 -9.50
C ALA A 130 3.13 -8.46 -9.57
N ASN A 131 3.58 -7.59 -8.67
CA ASN A 131 4.97 -7.23 -8.59
C ASN A 131 5.76 -8.53 -8.37
N GLN A 132 6.71 -8.83 -9.26
CA GLN A 132 7.39 -10.12 -9.23
C GLN A 132 8.22 -10.26 -7.96
N VAL A 133 7.65 -10.91 -6.95
CA VAL A 133 8.42 -11.56 -5.91
C VAL A 133 9.22 -12.65 -6.61
N LYS A 134 10.54 -12.50 -6.60
CA LYS A 134 11.46 -13.55 -7.02
C LYS A 134 11.06 -14.83 -6.29
N LYS A 135 10.66 -15.84 -7.07
CA LYS A 135 10.58 -17.21 -6.57
C LYS A 135 11.93 -17.55 -5.96
N SER A 136 11.96 -17.79 -4.65
CA SER A 136 13.03 -18.55 -4.05
C SER A 136 12.91 -19.98 -4.55
N ASP A 137 14.01 -20.47 -5.10
CA ASP A 137 14.16 -21.81 -5.64
C ASP A 137 13.67 -22.89 -4.66
N SER A 138 12.73 -23.72 -5.09
CA SER A 138 12.74 -25.14 -4.71
C SER A 138 12.05 -25.97 -5.77
N ASP A 139 12.78 -26.99 -6.19
CA ASP A 139 12.43 -27.98 -7.19
C ASP A 139 11.12 -28.72 -6.86
N SER A 140 10.23 -28.83 -7.84
CA SER A 140 9.56 -30.10 -8.15
C SER A 140 8.85 -30.04 -9.50
N LYS A 141 9.34 -30.92 -10.39
CA LYS A 141 8.72 -31.42 -11.64
C LYS A 141 7.23 -31.78 -11.39
N ALA A 142 6.27 -31.56 -12.28
CA ALA A 142 6.09 -32.17 -13.61
C ALA A 142 4.73 -31.71 -14.22
N PRO A 143 4.43 -31.98 -15.50
CA PRO A 143 3.69 -31.09 -16.39
C PRO A 143 2.25 -31.53 -16.69
N LEU A 144 1.36 -30.59 -17.07
CA LEU A 144 0.14 -30.93 -17.80
C LEU A 144 -0.09 -30.07 -19.05
N LYS A 145 -0.46 -30.80 -20.09
CA LYS A 145 -0.47 -30.48 -21.51
C LYS A 145 -1.68 -29.65 -21.93
N SER A 146 -1.50 -29.06 -23.09
CA SER A 146 -2.47 -28.47 -23.99
C SER A 146 -3.67 -29.38 -24.33
N SER A 147 -4.84 -28.75 -24.44
CA SER A 147 -5.91 -28.99 -25.42
C SER A 147 -6.82 -27.76 -25.34
N GLY A 148 -7.28 -27.08 -26.37
CA GLY A 148 -7.48 -27.41 -27.77
C GLY A 148 -8.93 -27.04 -28.10
N ALA A 149 -9.21 -25.83 -28.60
CA ALA A 149 -10.52 -25.50 -29.18
C ALA A 149 -10.45 -24.30 -30.15
N LYS A 150 -10.34 -24.68 -31.43
CA LYS A 150 -10.79 -24.09 -32.71
C LYS A 150 -11.20 -22.61 -32.77
N ALA A 151 -10.58 -21.97 -33.77
CA ALA A 151 -11.03 -20.75 -34.41
C ALA A 151 -12.44 -20.87 -35.01
N VAL A 152 -13.24 -19.81 -34.83
CA VAL A 152 -14.33 -19.44 -35.75
C VAL A 152 -14.10 -17.98 -36.15
N ARG A 153 -13.89 -17.77 -37.44
CA ARG A 153 -13.72 -16.47 -38.09
C ARG A 153 -15.09 -16.02 -38.59
N GLY A 154 -15.55 -14.82 -38.20
CA GLY A 154 -16.83 -14.28 -38.64
C GLY A 154 -17.05 -12.80 -38.30
N LYS A 155 -16.44 -11.92 -39.10
CA LYS A 155 -16.83 -10.53 -39.47
C LYS A 155 -17.71 -9.72 -38.50
N ASN A 156 -17.10 -8.72 -37.83
CA ASN A 156 -17.52 -7.31 -37.76
C ASN A 156 -16.80 -6.58 -36.61
N TYR A 157 -15.58 -6.09 -36.84
CA TYR A 157 -14.89 -5.19 -35.91
C TYR A 157 -14.05 -4.18 -36.69
N VAL A 158 -14.71 -3.20 -37.30
CA VAL A 158 -14.03 -1.97 -37.78
C VAL A 158 -14.56 -0.72 -37.06
N ALA A 159 -15.62 -0.85 -36.26
CA ALA A 159 -16.18 0.27 -35.47
C ALA A 159 -15.72 0.33 -33.99
N ALA A 160 -15.15 -0.74 -33.43
CA ALA A 160 -14.72 -0.77 -32.01
C ALA A 160 -13.26 -0.37 -31.77
N SER A 161 -12.42 -0.35 -32.83
CA SER A 161 -11.01 0.07 -32.72
C SER A 161 -10.83 1.57 -32.57
N LYS A 162 -11.84 2.37 -32.93
CA LYS A 162 -11.81 3.84 -32.84
C LYS A 162 -12.19 4.38 -31.45
N LEU A 163 -13.04 3.65 -30.71
CA LEU A 163 -13.51 4.05 -29.37
C LEU A 163 -12.51 3.69 -28.24
N CYS A 164 -11.70 2.63 -28.39
CA CYS A 164 -10.71 2.22 -27.38
C CYS A 164 -9.40 3.05 -27.39
N SER A 165 -9.09 3.74 -28.48
CA SER A 165 -7.91 4.62 -28.58
C SER A 165 -8.17 6.02 -28.01
N GLU A 166 -9.41 6.50 -28.04
CA GLU A 166 -9.78 7.84 -27.56
C GLU A 166 -9.80 7.92 -26.02
N GLY A 167 -10.28 6.88 -25.33
CA GLY A 167 -10.29 6.81 -23.86
C GLY A 167 -8.89 6.75 -23.23
N LYS A 168 -7.97 5.96 -23.80
CA LYS A 168 -6.58 5.86 -23.30
C LYS A 168 -5.77 7.14 -23.50
N SER A 169 -6.04 7.90 -24.56
CA SER A 169 -5.41 9.22 -24.77
C SER A 169 -5.93 10.20 -23.72
N SER A 170 -7.25 10.26 -23.54
CA SER A 170 -7.90 11.14 -22.56
C SER A 170 -7.43 10.90 -21.13
N ASP A 171 -7.31 9.64 -20.70
CA ASP A 171 -6.87 9.32 -19.33
C ASP A 171 -5.39 9.65 -19.10
N LYS A 172 -4.54 9.44 -20.12
CA LYS A 172 -3.13 9.83 -20.07
C LYS A 172 -2.97 11.35 -19.98
N ASP A 173 -3.75 12.10 -20.78
CA ASP A 173 -3.75 13.56 -20.79
C ASP A 173 -4.31 14.12 -19.47
N ARG A 174 -5.37 13.50 -18.93
CA ARG A 174 -5.94 13.81 -17.63
C ARG A 174 -4.97 13.55 -16.49
N LYS A 175 -4.27 12.41 -16.49
CA LYS A 175 -3.22 12.09 -15.51
C LYS A 175 -2.11 13.14 -15.53
N ALA A 176 -1.62 13.48 -16.73
CA ALA A 176 -0.57 14.48 -16.89
C ALA A 176 -1.01 15.86 -16.33
N ARG A 177 -2.26 16.26 -16.59
CA ARG A 177 -2.84 17.49 -16.03
C ARG A 177 -2.91 17.45 -14.50
N LEU A 178 -3.41 16.36 -13.90
CA LEU A 178 -3.49 16.20 -12.44
C LEU A 178 -2.10 16.24 -11.80
N LYS A 179 -1.12 15.54 -12.39
CA LYS A 179 0.28 15.56 -11.95
C LYS A 179 0.87 16.98 -11.99
N SER A 180 0.59 17.74 -13.05
CA SER A 180 1.02 19.15 -13.19
C SER A 180 0.35 20.06 -12.16
N GLN A 181 -0.96 19.88 -11.90
CA GLN A 181 -1.67 20.61 -10.84
C GLN A 181 -1.09 20.32 -9.46
N GLY A 182 -0.80 19.05 -9.16
CA GLY A 182 -0.11 18.65 -7.94
C GLY A 182 1.27 19.32 -7.79
N ALA A 183 2.06 19.37 -8.88
CA ALA A 183 3.36 20.03 -8.86
C ALA A 183 3.24 21.55 -8.59
N LYS A 184 2.29 22.22 -9.24
CA LYS A 184 2.01 23.65 -9.01
C LYS A 184 1.56 23.93 -7.57
N ALA A 185 0.74 23.04 -6.99
CA ALA A 185 0.33 23.15 -5.59
C ALA A 185 1.52 22.98 -4.62
N VAL A 186 2.45 22.05 -4.91
CA VAL A 186 3.71 21.91 -4.16
C VAL A 186 4.57 23.17 -4.23
N GLU A 187 4.68 23.81 -5.41
CA GLU A 187 5.39 25.10 -5.57
C GLU A 187 4.73 26.20 -4.73
N GLY A 188 3.40 26.20 -4.67
CA GLY A 188 2.60 27.07 -3.79
C GLY A 188 2.63 26.69 -2.31
N LYS A 189 3.35 25.63 -1.93
CA LYS A 189 3.39 25.05 -0.57
C LYS A 189 2.03 24.56 -0.04
N ASP A 190 1.04 24.38 -0.92
CA ASP A 190 -0.25 23.77 -0.59
C ASP A 190 -0.15 22.24 -0.76
N TYR A 191 0.48 21.60 0.23
CA TYR A 191 0.74 20.17 0.22
C TYR A 191 -0.54 19.34 0.35
N ALA A 192 -1.56 19.86 1.04
CA ALA A 192 -2.84 19.18 1.21
C ALA A 192 -3.66 19.16 -0.10
N ALA A 193 -3.65 20.25 -0.89
CA ALA A 193 -4.24 20.21 -2.22
C ALA A 193 -3.43 19.34 -3.18
N ALA A 194 -2.08 19.41 -3.09
CA ALA A 194 -1.20 18.58 -3.92
C ALA A 194 -1.45 17.08 -3.73
N SER A 195 -1.60 16.61 -2.48
CA SER A 195 -1.86 15.20 -2.18
C SER A 195 -3.17 14.69 -2.80
N LYS A 196 -4.20 15.54 -2.86
CA LYS A 196 -5.47 15.22 -3.53
C LYS A 196 -5.29 15.05 -5.04
N PHE A 197 -4.56 15.96 -5.69
CA PHE A 197 -4.29 15.84 -7.13
C PHE A 197 -3.50 14.57 -7.46
N TYR A 198 -2.48 14.24 -6.65
CA TYR A 198 -1.73 13.00 -6.84
C TYR A 198 -2.58 11.75 -6.57
N THR A 199 -3.47 11.79 -5.58
CA THR A 199 -4.43 10.69 -5.33
C THR A 199 -5.33 10.43 -6.54
N GLU A 200 -5.88 11.48 -7.15
CA GLU A 200 -6.66 11.32 -8.38
C GLU A 200 -5.82 10.85 -9.57
N ALA A 201 -4.56 11.30 -9.67
CA ALA A 201 -3.66 10.82 -10.72
C ALA A 201 -3.30 9.33 -10.56
N ILE A 202 -3.13 8.86 -9.31
CA ILE A 202 -2.83 7.45 -8.99
C ILE A 202 -4.00 6.55 -9.39
N LYS A 203 -5.25 6.99 -9.21
CA LYS A 203 -6.43 6.23 -9.69
C LYS A 203 -6.40 5.96 -11.19
N LEU A 204 -5.79 6.86 -11.98
CA LEU A 204 -5.66 6.72 -13.43
C LEU A 204 -4.45 5.86 -13.84
N ASP A 205 -3.39 5.84 -13.03
CA ASP A 205 -2.20 5.01 -13.27
C ASP A 205 -1.54 4.60 -11.94
N PRO A 206 -2.00 3.48 -11.35
CA PRO A 206 -1.46 2.97 -10.09
C PRO A 206 -0.03 2.45 -10.19
N ALA A 207 0.54 2.36 -11.40
CA ALA A 207 1.90 1.86 -11.61
C ALA A 207 2.96 2.99 -11.71
N ASP A 208 2.57 4.27 -11.70
CA ASP A 208 3.49 5.40 -11.80
C ASP A 208 4.12 5.71 -10.43
N ALA A 209 5.30 5.11 -10.18
CA ALA A 209 6.09 5.31 -8.95
C ALA A 209 6.34 6.80 -8.62
N VAL A 210 6.39 7.68 -9.62
CA VAL A 210 6.62 9.12 -9.41
C VAL A 210 5.48 9.77 -8.66
N LEU A 211 4.23 9.34 -8.90
CA LEU A 211 3.07 9.89 -8.22
C LEU A 211 3.12 9.61 -6.71
N TYR A 212 3.49 8.38 -6.34
CA TYR A 212 3.69 7.99 -4.95
C TYR A 212 4.85 8.77 -4.31
N SER A 213 6.00 8.91 -4.98
CA SER A 213 7.12 9.72 -4.46
C SER A 213 6.75 11.18 -4.22
N ASN A 214 5.91 11.75 -5.09
CA ASN A 214 5.45 13.13 -4.97
C ASN A 214 4.39 13.30 -3.87
N ARG A 215 3.46 12.35 -3.73
CA ARG A 215 2.45 12.38 -2.67
C ARG A 215 3.07 12.10 -1.29
N SER A 216 4.06 11.21 -1.21
CA SER A 216 4.90 11.00 -0.02
C SER A 216 5.53 12.30 0.48
N LEU A 217 6.11 13.12 -0.42
CA LEU A 217 6.63 14.43 -0.06
C LEU A 217 5.55 15.33 0.56
N CYS A 218 4.34 15.32 0.00
CA CYS A 218 3.25 16.14 0.51
C CYS A 218 2.89 15.74 1.95
N TYR A 219 2.78 14.43 2.20
CA TYR A 219 2.51 13.91 3.54
C TYR A 219 3.61 14.27 4.55
N LEU A 220 4.89 14.17 4.18
CA LEU A 220 5.99 14.63 5.05
C LEU A 220 5.87 16.11 5.43
N LYS A 221 5.39 16.94 4.51
CA LYS A 221 5.22 18.37 4.76
C LYS A 221 3.95 18.71 5.55
N CYS A 222 2.97 17.80 5.55
CA CYS A 222 1.76 17.90 6.37
C CYS A 222 1.93 17.31 7.79
N GLY A 223 3.05 16.63 8.08
CA GLY A 223 3.21 15.88 9.34
C GLY A 223 2.39 14.57 9.36
N GLU A 224 2.18 13.97 8.18
CA GLU A 224 1.53 12.67 8.01
C GLU A 224 2.61 11.63 7.69
N GLU A 225 3.54 11.40 8.63
CA GLU A 225 4.77 10.64 8.40
C GLU A 225 4.49 9.18 8.00
N TYR A 226 3.45 8.58 8.56
CA TYR A 226 3.04 7.22 8.22
C TYR A 226 2.54 7.11 6.78
N ASP A 227 1.66 8.02 6.35
CA ASP A 227 1.15 8.07 4.97
C ASP A 227 2.31 8.36 3.99
N ALA A 228 3.29 9.18 4.41
CA ALA A 228 4.51 9.40 3.64
C ALA A 228 5.36 8.14 3.48
N LEU A 229 5.54 7.35 4.54
CA LEU A 229 6.29 6.10 4.53
C LEU A 229 5.62 5.05 3.64
N ILE A 230 4.28 4.96 3.70
CA ILE A 230 3.48 4.07 2.85
C ILE A 230 3.74 4.37 1.37
N ASP A 231 3.61 5.64 0.97
CA ASP A 231 3.85 6.03 -0.41
C ASP A 231 5.32 5.85 -0.83
N ALA A 232 6.26 6.03 0.09
CA ALA A 232 7.67 5.78 -0.19
C ALA A 232 7.95 4.29 -0.45
N ASN A 233 7.35 3.38 0.33
CA ASN A 233 7.46 1.95 0.12
C ASN A 233 6.77 1.54 -1.20
N ALA A 234 5.58 2.05 -1.49
CA ALA A 234 4.91 1.81 -2.77
C ALA A 234 5.77 2.26 -3.96
N CYS A 235 6.41 3.42 -3.86
CA CYS A 235 7.36 3.90 -4.87
C CYS A 235 8.54 2.94 -5.07
N ILE A 236 9.13 2.39 -4.00
CA ILE A 236 10.24 1.43 -4.08
C ILE A 236 9.77 0.10 -4.67
N SER A 237 8.59 -0.38 -4.28
CA SER A 237 8.02 -1.59 -4.84
C SER A 237 7.80 -1.45 -6.34
N LEU A 238 7.25 -0.32 -6.80
CA LEU A 238 6.99 -0.07 -8.23
C LEU A 238 8.26 0.17 -9.05
N ASP A 239 9.25 0.89 -8.51
CA ASP A 239 10.56 1.07 -9.15
C ASP A 239 11.72 0.92 -8.16
N PRO A 240 12.21 -0.31 -7.94
CA PRO A 240 13.29 -0.60 -7.01
C PRO A 240 14.65 -0.01 -7.41
N LYS A 241 14.80 0.47 -8.65
CA LYS A 241 16.05 1.08 -9.13
C LYS A 241 16.04 2.60 -8.98
N TRP A 242 14.92 3.18 -8.57
CA TRP A 242 14.78 4.61 -8.43
C TRP A 242 15.09 5.09 -7.02
N HIS A 243 16.31 5.64 -6.86
CA HIS A 243 16.83 6.15 -5.59
C HIS A 243 15.91 7.14 -4.84
N LYS A 244 14.99 7.86 -5.52
CA LYS A 244 14.09 8.81 -4.84
C LYS A 244 13.09 8.11 -3.91
N GLY A 245 12.66 6.88 -4.20
CA GLY A 245 11.81 6.11 -3.30
C GLY A 245 12.50 5.86 -1.95
N TYR A 246 13.77 5.43 -2.00
CA TYR A 246 14.61 5.24 -0.82
C TYR A 246 14.86 6.52 -0.03
N TYR A 247 15.05 7.65 -0.72
CA TYR A 247 15.14 8.95 -0.05
C TYR A 247 13.87 9.29 0.73
N ARG A 248 12.69 9.13 0.09
CA ARG A 248 11.40 9.38 0.74
C ARG A 248 11.18 8.46 1.94
N LYS A 249 11.57 7.19 1.83
CA LYS A 249 11.47 6.20 2.91
C LYS A 249 12.34 6.61 4.10
N GLY A 250 13.60 6.94 3.84
CA GLY A 250 14.51 7.43 4.88
C GLY A 250 13.98 8.68 5.56
N ALA A 251 13.50 9.66 4.80
CA ALA A 251 12.93 10.90 5.35
C ALA A 251 11.69 10.65 6.22
N ALA A 252 10.80 9.73 5.84
CA ALA A 252 9.63 9.38 6.64
C ALA A 252 10.00 8.66 7.94
N LEU A 253 10.90 7.67 7.87
CA LEU A 253 11.41 6.95 9.05
C LEU A 253 12.13 7.89 10.01
N MET A 254 12.83 8.90 9.49
CA MET A 254 13.45 9.95 10.29
C MET A 254 12.44 10.76 11.10
N SER A 255 11.35 11.19 10.46
CA SER A 255 10.27 11.90 11.15
C SER A 255 9.55 11.01 12.18
N LEU A 256 9.58 9.69 11.99
CA LEU A 256 9.10 8.68 12.94
C LEU A 256 10.13 8.29 14.03
N LEU A 257 11.32 8.88 14.01
CA LEU A 257 12.44 8.58 14.94
C LEU A 257 13.01 7.14 14.80
N GLU A 258 12.72 6.46 13.70
CA GLU A 258 13.25 5.13 13.34
C GLU A 258 14.62 5.27 12.64
N TYR A 259 15.61 5.74 13.40
CA TYR A 259 16.90 6.20 12.86
C TYR A 259 17.71 5.12 12.14
N LYS A 260 17.65 3.87 12.63
CA LYS A 260 18.44 2.77 12.08
C LYS A 260 17.91 2.38 10.70
N GLU A 261 16.61 2.19 10.60
CA GLU A 261 15.88 1.84 9.38
C GLU A 261 15.98 2.99 8.35
N ALA A 262 15.96 4.24 8.82
CA ALA A 262 16.21 5.40 7.98
C ALA A 262 17.63 5.38 7.37
N SER A 263 18.65 5.08 8.19
CA SER A 263 20.04 4.95 7.77
C SER A 263 20.19 3.86 6.70
N ASP A 264 19.56 2.70 6.89
CA ASP A 264 19.54 1.60 5.94
C ASP A 264 18.86 1.98 4.62
N ALA A 265 17.72 2.70 4.70
CA ALA A 265 17.02 3.19 3.51
C ALA A 265 17.89 4.18 2.70
N PHE A 266 18.53 5.14 3.36
CA PHE A 266 19.46 6.06 2.68
C PHE A 266 20.67 5.33 2.10
N SER A 267 21.25 4.37 2.82
CA SER A 267 22.34 3.52 2.33
C SER A 267 21.94 2.75 1.06
N ALA A 268 20.76 2.14 1.04
CA ALA A 268 20.21 1.47 -0.13
C ALA A 268 20.04 2.42 -1.33
N GLY A 269 19.53 3.63 -1.08
CA GLY A 269 19.43 4.66 -2.13
C GLY A 269 20.79 5.14 -2.66
N MET A 270 21.80 5.26 -1.79
CA MET A 270 23.15 5.68 -2.17
C MET A 270 23.85 4.60 -3.01
N LYS A 271 23.59 3.32 -2.78
CA LYS A 271 24.07 2.24 -3.67
C LYS A 271 23.57 2.42 -5.11
N LEU A 272 22.36 2.96 -5.30
CA LEU A 272 21.78 3.23 -6.62
C LEU A 272 22.28 4.54 -7.23
N LYS A 273 22.46 5.59 -6.41
CA LYS A 273 22.99 6.88 -6.85
C LYS A 273 24.01 7.44 -5.85
N PRO A 274 25.28 7.03 -5.93
CA PRO A 274 26.31 7.37 -4.94
C PRO A 274 26.57 8.87 -4.78
N ASN A 275 26.45 9.64 -5.87
CA ASN A 275 26.77 11.08 -5.88
C ASN A 275 25.57 11.99 -5.55
N ASN A 276 24.50 11.46 -4.94
CA ASN A 276 23.36 12.27 -4.53
C ASN A 276 23.68 13.02 -3.23
N LYS A 277 24.03 14.31 -3.33
CA LYS A 277 24.36 15.17 -2.18
C LYS A 277 23.23 15.24 -1.15
N GLU A 278 21.99 15.40 -1.59
CA GLU A 278 20.81 15.49 -0.72
C GLU A 278 20.65 14.24 0.16
N MET A 279 20.90 13.06 -0.42
CA MET A 279 20.86 11.80 0.29
C MET A 279 22.07 11.58 1.20
N GLN A 280 23.27 12.01 0.78
CA GLN A 280 24.47 11.96 1.62
C GLN A 280 24.34 12.88 2.83
N GLU A 281 23.81 14.10 2.65
CA GLU A 281 23.56 15.06 3.71
C GLU A 281 22.50 14.53 4.67
N ALA A 282 21.38 13.99 4.16
CA ALA A 282 20.39 13.34 5.00
C ALA A 282 21.00 12.17 5.79
N HIS A 283 21.76 11.29 5.14
CA HIS A 283 22.41 10.18 5.83
C HIS A 283 23.41 10.63 6.90
N ARG A 284 24.17 11.71 6.66
CA ARG A 284 25.14 12.26 7.63
C ARG A 284 24.48 12.96 8.81
N TYR A 285 23.50 13.81 8.54
CA TYR A 285 22.82 14.60 9.57
C TYR A 285 22.05 13.69 10.54
N TYR A 286 21.63 12.51 10.09
CA TYR A 286 20.76 11.62 10.84
C TYR A 286 21.41 10.30 11.30
N ASN A 287 22.71 10.11 11.08
CA ASN A 287 23.47 9.00 11.66
C ASN A 287 24.10 9.47 13.00
N PRO A 288 23.58 9.03 14.16
CA PRO A 288 24.04 9.49 15.47
C PRO A 288 25.52 9.15 15.75
N VAL A 289 26.13 8.22 15.00
CA VAL A 289 27.55 7.88 15.15
C VAL A 289 28.45 9.05 14.72
N HIS A 290 28.03 9.90 13.79
CA HIS A 290 28.86 11.01 13.30
C HIS A 290 28.73 12.31 14.12
N SER A 291 27.62 12.49 14.85
CA SER A 291 27.41 13.69 15.69
C SER A 291 28.27 13.72 16.95
N PHE A 292 28.78 12.57 17.41
CA PHE A 292 29.69 12.51 18.56
C PHE A 292 31.14 12.85 18.19
N TYR A 293 31.59 12.54 16.98
CA TYR A 293 32.98 12.77 16.55
C TYR A 293 33.24 14.16 15.95
N SER A 294 32.21 14.89 15.52
CA SER A 294 32.36 16.27 15.03
C SER A 294 32.45 17.32 16.15
N TYR A 295 32.09 16.97 17.40
CA TYR A 295 32.28 17.84 18.56
C TYR A 295 33.60 17.57 19.30
N SER A 296 34.19 16.37 19.19
CA SER A 296 35.44 16.03 19.90
C SER A 296 36.72 16.44 19.14
N SER A 297 36.61 17.08 17.98
CA SER A 297 37.76 17.50 17.15
C SER A 297 37.96 19.02 17.11
N THR A 298 37.28 19.76 18.00
CA THR A 298 37.53 21.20 18.25
C THR A 298 38.01 21.49 19.68
N LEU A 299 38.30 20.44 20.45
CA LEU A 299 38.92 20.51 21.77
C LEU A 299 40.05 19.46 21.81
N ASP A 300 41.17 19.78 21.18
CA ASP A 300 42.53 19.37 21.55
C ASP A 300 43.54 20.09 20.64
#